data_AF-A0A660SU61-F1
#
_entry.id   AF-A0A660SU61-F1
#
_cell.length_a   1.000
_cell.length_b   1.000
_cell.length_c   1.000
_cell.angle_alpha   90.00
_cell.angle_beta   90.00
_cell.angle_gamma   90.00
#
_symmetry.space_group_name_H-M   'P 1'
#
loop_
_entity.id
_entity.type
_entity.pdbx_description
1 polymer ?
#
loop_
_entity_poly.entity_id
_entity_poly.type
_entity_poly.pdbx_seq_one_letter_code
_entity_poly.pdbx_strand_id
1 'polypeptide(L)' 'VIGKRGITCLELTEGRIRLVHWFDNNTGDDDADKQNRNITTLPGGHIHRLVLRQATMEYVMDSLRLLS' A
#
# COMPACT_ATOMS: atom_id res chain seq x y z
N VAL A 1 -2.31 -13.96 4.26
CA VAL A 1 -1.13 -13.91 3.38
C VAL A 1 -1.33 -12.78 2.39
N ILE A 2 -0.58 -11.69 2.52
CA ILE A 2 -0.51 -10.62 1.50
C ILE A 2 0.13 -11.25 0.27
N GLY A 3 -0.66 -11.60 -0.75
CA GLY A 3 -0.11 -12.23 -1.96
C GLY A 3 -1.02 -13.18 -2.73
N LYS A 4 -2.20 -13.57 -2.19
CA LYS A 4 -3.06 -14.51 -2.93
C LYS A 4 -3.89 -13.84 -4.03
N ARG A 5 -4.17 -12.54 -3.95
CA ARG A 5 -5.10 -11.81 -4.84
C ARG A 5 -4.84 -10.30 -4.97
N GLY A 6 -3.58 -9.89 -4.87
CA GLY A 6 -3.22 -8.48 -4.90
C GLY A 6 -1.78 -8.23 -5.34
N ILE A 7 -1.47 -6.97 -5.61
CA ILE A 7 -0.15 -6.51 -6.05
C ILE A 7 0.40 -5.57 -4.97
N THR A 8 1.60 -5.88 -4.48
CA THR A 8 2.35 -4.97 -3.62
C THR A 8 3.33 -4.17 -4.46
N CYS A 9 3.30 -2.86 -4.36
CA CYS A 9 4.13 -1.96 -5.14
C CYS A 9 4.62 -0.76 -4.32
N LEU A 10 5.60 -0.06 -4.88
CA LEU A 10 6.04 1.24 -4.39
C LEU A 10 5.34 2.34 -5.21
N GLU A 11 4.64 3.23 -4.52
CA GLU A 11 4.07 4.43 -5.13
C GLU A 11 4.94 5.64 -4.81
N LEU A 12 5.23 6.43 -5.83
CA LEU A 12 6.04 7.65 -5.74
C LEU A 12 5.16 8.84 -6.10
N THR A 13 4.83 9.69 -5.12
CA THR A 13 3.99 10.87 -5.34
C THR A 13 4.41 11.99 -4.38
N GLU A 14 4.49 13.22 -4.90
CA GLU A 14 4.72 14.45 -4.10
C GLU A 14 5.89 14.34 -3.09
N GLY A 15 7.03 13.81 -3.54
CA GLY A 15 8.21 13.66 -2.68
C GLY A 15 8.07 12.61 -1.57
N ARG A 16 7.07 11.72 -1.67
CA ARG A 16 6.86 10.59 -0.76
C ARG A 16 6.94 9.27 -1.50
N ILE A 17 7.39 8.25 -0.77
CA ILE A 17 7.37 6.87 -1.19
C ILE A 17 6.46 6.08 -0.26
N ARG A 18 5.56 5.28 -0.84
CA ARG A 18 4.61 4.44 -0.10
C ARG A 18 4.72 3.00 -0.54
N LEU A 19 4.77 2.09 0.41
CA LEU A 19 4.56 0.67 0.16
C LEU A 19 3.07 0.41 0.22
N VAL A 20 2.48 0.01 -0.91
CA VAL A 20 1.04 -0.10 -1.08
C VAL A 20 0.69 -1.50 -1.55
N HIS A 21 -0.36 -2.08 -0.96
CA HIS A 21 -0.97 -3.31 -1.42
C HIS A 21 -2.32 -3.00 -2.07
N TRP A 22 -2.46 -3.42 -3.32
CA TRP A 22 -3.67 -3.30 -4.11
C TRP A 22 -4.33 -4.66 -4.23
N PHE A 23 -5.62 -4.78 -3.96
CA PHE A 23 -6.33 -6.06 -3.99
C PHE A 23 -7.81 -5.88 -4.39
N ASP A 24 -8.41 -6.97 -4.86
CA ASP A 24 -9.83 -7.04 -5.23
C ASP A 24 -10.59 -7.92 -4.22
N ASN A 25 -11.71 -7.40 -3.69
CA ASN A 25 -12.56 -8.09 -2.70
C ASN A 25 -13.74 -8.85 -3.28
N ASN A 26 -13.78 -9.15 -4.58
CA ASN A 26 -14.87 -9.90 -5.22
C ASN A 26 -15.12 -11.33 -4.65
N THR A 27 -14.36 -11.79 -3.66
CA THR A 27 -14.61 -13.08 -2.97
C THR A 27 -14.49 -12.94 -1.46
N GLY A 28 -15.50 -12.38 -0.80
CA GLY A 28 -16.00 -12.77 0.53
C GLY A 28 -15.04 -12.83 1.74
N ASP A 29 -13.85 -12.24 1.67
CA ASP A 29 -12.92 -12.19 2.81
C ASP A 29 -13.19 -10.92 3.63
N ASP A 30 -14.27 -10.97 4.41
CA ASP A 30 -14.87 -9.84 5.12
C ASP A 30 -14.14 -9.45 6.44
N ASP A 31 -13.05 -10.13 6.79
CA ASP A 31 -12.59 -10.18 8.20
C ASP A 31 -11.25 -9.51 8.54
N ALA A 32 -10.47 -9.00 7.58
CA ALA A 32 -9.15 -8.41 7.92
C ALA A 32 -9.09 -6.86 7.87
N ASP A 33 -9.98 -6.21 7.12
CA ASP A 33 -9.71 -4.85 6.63
C ASP A 33 -10.52 -3.72 7.29
N LYS A 34 -11.59 -4.03 8.03
CA LYS A 34 -12.47 -2.99 8.62
C LYS A 34 -11.81 -2.16 9.73
N GLN A 35 -10.62 -2.55 10.23
CA GLN A 35 -9.92 -1.82 11.30
C GLN A 35 -8.74 -0.96 10.80
N ASN A 36 -8.32 -1.08 9.54
CA ASN A 36 -7.14 -0.36 9.07
C ASN A 36 -7.53 0.97 8.42
N ARG A 37 -7.25 2.08 9.12
CA ARG A 37 -7.54 3.47 8.68
C ARG A 37 -6.86 3.88 7.36
N ASN A 38 -6.04 3.00 6.78
CA ASN A 38 -5.22 3.26 5.60
C ASN A 38 -5.73 2.58 4.33
N ILE A 39 -6.97 2.08 4.33
CA ILE A 39 -7.60 1.48 3.16
C ILE A 39 -8.44 2.52 2.44
N THR A 40 -8.25 2.62 1.13
CA THR A 40 -9.03 3.47 0.24
C THR A 40 -9.61 2.60 -0.87
N THR A 41 -10.93 2.63 -1.05
CA THR A 41 -11.59 1.95 -2.16
C THR A 41 -11.59 2.87 -3.37
N LEU A 42 -11.25 2.33 -4.55
CA LEU A 42 -11.27 3.10 -5.79
C LEU A 42 -12.67 3.23 -6.38
N PRO A 43 -12.90 4.25 -7.23
CA PRO A 43 -14.12 4.33 -8.03
C PRO A 43 -14.32 3.03 -8.83
N GLY A 44 -15.50 2.42 -8.72
CA GLY A 44 -15.76 1.08 -9.27
C GLY A 44 -15.83 -0.04 -8.21
N GLY A 45 -15.58 0.27 -6.93
CA GLY A 45 -16.08 -0.48 -5.77
C GLY A 45 -15.42 -1.81 -5.43
N HIS A 46 -14.66 -2.40 -6.36
CA HIS A 46 -14.06 -3.73 -6.16
C HIS A 46 -12.57 -3.69 -5.83
N ILE A 47 -11.88 -2.61 -6.21
CA ILE A 47 -10.44 -2.46 -6.01
C ILE A 47 -10.18 -1.64 -4.75
N HIS A 48 -9.35 -2.19 -3.88
CA HIS A 48 -8.93 -1.58 -2.62
C HIS A 48 -7.42 -1.29 -2.65
N ARG A 49 -7.07 -0.18 -2.01
CA ARG A 49 -5.70 0.31 -1.86
C ARG A 49 -5.36 0.41 -0.38
N LEU A 50 -4.43 -0.40 0.10
CA LEU A 50 -3.93 -0.38 1.47
C LEU A 50 -2.51 0.16 1.53
N VAL A 51 -2.29 1.27 2.24
CA VAL A 51 -0.94 1.76 2.53
C VAL A 51 -0.35 0.98 3.69
N LEU A 52 0.68 0.17 3.43
CA LEU A 52 1.39 -0.60 4.44
C LEU A 52 2.43 0.26 5.17
N ARG A 53 3.12 1.14 4.43
CA ARG A 53 4.13 2.04 4.99
C ARG A 53 4.27 3.28 4.10
N GLN A 54 4.68 4.40 4.70
CA GLN A 54 5.06 5.59 3.96
C GLN A 54 6.27 6.28 4.59
N ALA A 55 7.07 6.95 3.76
CA ALA A 55 8.19 7.78 4.17
C ALA A 55 8.38 8.95 3.20
N THR A 56 9.16 9.96 3.60
CA THR A 56 9.65 10.98 2.67
C THR A 56 10.71 10.38 1.75
N MET A 57 10.78 10.86 0.52
CA MET A 57 11.81 10.46 -0.44
C MET A 57 13.20 10.77 0.11
N GLU A 58 13.37 11.94 0.71
CA GLU A 58 14.62 12.39 1.34
C GLU A 58 15.12 11.37 2.37
N TYR A 59 14.27 10.98 3.32
CA TYR A 59 14.63 10.00 4.34
C TYR A 59 15.07 8.65 3.74
N VAL A 60 14.38 8.17 2.71
CA VAL A 60 14.74 6.90 2.06
C VAL A 60 16.07 7.01 1.33
N MET A 61 16.31 8.11 0.62
CA MET A 61 17.57 8.35 -0.10
C MET A 61 18.75 8.48 0.87
N ASP A 62 18.58 9.20 1.99
CA ASP A 62 19.62 9.31 3.01
C ASP A 62 19.92 7.96 3.67
N SER A 63 18.89 7.18 3.94
CA SER A 63 19.05 5.81 4.46
C SER A 63 19.81 4.90 3.48
N LEU A 64 19.56 5.03 2.17
CA LEU A 64 20.29 4.26 1.15
C LEU A 64 21.76 4.65 1.08
N ARG A 65 22.09 5.95 1.20
CA ARG A 65 23.47 6.44 1.21
C ARG A 65 24.26 5.98 2.43
N LEU A 66 23.60 5.81 3.58
CA LEU A 66 24.25 5.31 4.80
C LEU A 66 24.55 3.80 4.74
N LEU A 67 23.91 3.08 3.81
CA LEU A 67 24.09 1.64 3.60
C LEU A 67 25.06 1.30 2.46
N SER A 68 25.53 2.30 1.71
CA SER A 68 26.55 2.17 0.67
C SER A 68 27.94 2.44 1.22
#